data_AF-A0AAD9PAC6-F1
#
_entry.id   AF-A0AAD9PAC6-F1
#
_cell.length_a   1.000
_cell.length_b   1.000
_cell.length_c   1.000
_cell.angle_alpha   90.00
_cell.angle_beta   90.00
_cell.angle_gamma   90.00
#
_symmetry.space_group_name_H-M   'P 1'
#
loop_
_entity.id
_entity.type
_entity.pdbx_description
1 polymer ?
#
loop_
_entity_poly.entity_id
_entity_poly.type
_entity_poly.pdbx_seq_one_letter_code
_entity_poly.pdbx_strand_id
1 'polypeptide(L)'
;MYNKFTKNAESLNPNRPGDLKEAFNICNDTQMEQLWPDDEVPGLRSAGQQFSQQCWTLAQRILLLMGHGLRLDDPSYFSRLHAKSSANNSTTLRCLFYPPLNHDSVAQSRRSVCPATPVSGTVLVNIGDVMARWTADKLISTKHRVVIPETQVNRAKARMSACCLLHASG
;
A
#
# COMPACT_ATOMS: atom_id res chain seq x y z
N MET A 1 -0.54 -1.08 14.86
CA MET A 1 -0.31 -1.74 13.56
C MET A 1 -0.14 -3.22 13.89
N TYR A 2 -1.02 -4.12 13.44
CA TYR A 2 -0.98 -5.52 13.87
C TYR A 2 -0.32 -6.38 12.78
N ASN A 3 0.75 -7.08 13.13
CA ASN A 3 1.35 -8.15 12.32
C ASN A 3 0.65 -9.48 12.65
N LYS A 4 -0.62 -9.58 12.26
CA LYS A 4 -1.36 -10.83 12.37
C LYS A 4 -2.24 -10.98 11.14
N PHE A 5 -2.16 -12.14 10.50
CA PHE A 5 -3.11 -12.59 9.47
C PHE A 5 -4.53 -12.45 10.04
N THR A 6 -5.18 -11.34 9.73
CA THR A 6 -6.43 -10.93 10.36
C THR A 6 -7.52 -10.93 9.30
N LYS A 7 -7.98 -12.13 8.97
CA LYS A 7 -9.16 -12.29 8.12
C LYS A 7 -10.35 -11.55 8.77
N ASN A 8 -10.89 -10.57 8.05
CA ASN A 8 -12.06 -9.76 8.47
C ASN A 8 -11.88 -8.89 9.73
N ALA A 9 -10.68 -8.71 10.29
CA ALA A 9 -10.52 -7.92 11.53
C ALA A 9 -10.34 -6.42 11.28
N GLU A 10 -9.84 -6.02 10.10
CA GLU A 10 -9.84 -4.62 9.70
C GLU A 10 -11.22 -4.23 9.15
N SER A 11 -12.08 -3.69 10.02
CA SER A 11 -13.29 -2.99 9.62
C SER A 11 -13.19 -1.51 9.99
N LEU A 12 -13.18 -0.64 8.99
CA LEU A 12 -13.25 0.82 9.18
C LEU A 12 -14.68 1.31 9.40
N ASN A 13 -15.68 0.41 9.35
CA ASN A 13 -17.09 0.74 9.53
C ASN A 13 -17.78 -0.40 10.30
N PRO A 14 -18.20 -0.17 11.56
CA PRO A 14 -18.82 -1.21 12.39
C PRO A 14 -20.12 -1.78 11.80
N ASN A 15 -20.75 -1.06 10.85
CA ASN A 15 -21.98 -1.48 10.17
C ASN A 15 -21.73 -2.27 8.88
N ARG A 16 -20.48 -2.64 8.57
CA ARG A 16 -20.13 -3.43 7.39
C ARG A 16 -19.27 -4.63 7.77
N PRO A 17 -19.42 -5.78 7.08
CA PRO A 17 -18.49 -6.89 7.22
C PRO A 17 -17.07 -6.41 6.96
N GLY A 18 -16.11 -6.88 7.77
CA GLY A 18 -14.69 -6.58 7.56
C GLY A 18 -14.21 -7.03 6.20
N ASP A 19 -13.13 -6.42 5.71
CA ASP A 19 -12.57 -6.78 4.41
C ASP A 19 -12.07 -8.24 4.43
N LEU A 20 -12.42 -9.01 3.40
CA LEU A 20 -11.92 -10.37 3.17
C LEU A 20 -10.48 -10.32 2.64
N LYS A 21 -9.56 -9.94 3.52
CA LYS A 21 -8.12 -9.83 3.25
C LYS A 21 -7.31 -10.18 4.48
N GLU A 22 -6.06 -10.52 4.25
CA GLU A 22 -5.01 -10.65 5.26
C GLU A 22 -3.89 -9.65 4.91
N ALA A 23 -3.21 -9.13 5.93
CA ALA A 23 -2.15 -8.14 5.76
C ALA A 23 -0.91 -8.51 6.57
N PHE A 24 0.27 -8.24 6.01
CA PHE A 24 1.55 -8.31 6.68
C PHE A 24 2.32 -7.00 6.43
N ASN A 25 2.79 -6.34 7.49
CA ASN A 25 3.43 -5.04 7.40
C ASN A 25 4.93 -5.15 7.66
N ILE A 26 5.72 -4.55 6.79
CA ILE A 26 7.17 -4.42 6.88
C ILE A 26 7.46 -2.93 7.05
N CYS A 27 7.90 -2.54 8.23
CA CYS A 27 8.18 -1.15 8.60
C CYS A 27 9.35 -1.08 9.58
N ASN A 28 9.87 0.12 9.80
CA ASN A 28 10.94 0.37 10.76
C ASN A 28 10.39 0.62 12.17
N ASP A 29 9.64 -0.36 12.69
CA ASP A 29 9.06 -0.33 14.04
C ASP A 29 9.67 -1.48 14.85
N THR A 30 10.41 -1.13 15.91
CA THR A 30 11.11 -2.10 16.76
C THR A 30 10.17 -3.10 17.44
N GLN A 31 8.89 -2.76 17.58
CA GLN A 31 7.87 -3.69 18.09
C GLN A 31 7.54 -4.80 17.09
N MET A 32 7.82 -4.60 15.80
CA MET A 32 7.56 -5.57 14.73
C MET A 32 8.73 -6.55 14.52
N GLU A 33 9.90 -6.25 15.08
CA GLU A 33 11.13 -7.03 14.87
C GLU A 33 11.05 -8.47 15.37
N GLN A 34 10.20 -8.72 16.36
CA GLN A 34 9.93 -10.03 16.95
C GLN A 34 8.80 -10.80 16.22
N LEU A 35 8.14 -10.18 15.25
CA LEU A 35 6.94 -10.73 14.59
C LEU A 35 7.22 -11.31 13.19
N TRP A 36 8.49 -11.44 12.82
CA TRP A 36 8.88 -12.11 11.58
C TRP A 36 8.75 -13.63 11.72
N PRO A 37 8.09 -14.32 10.78
CA PRO A 37 7.93 -15.78 10.81
C PRO A 37 9.15 -16.46 10.19
N ASP A 38 10.34 -16.24 10.77
CA ASP A 38 11.59 -16.74 10.21
C ASP A 38 11.69 -18.27 10.27
N ASP A 39 11.05 -18.89 11.27
CA ASP A 39 11.01 -20.34 11.44
C ASP A 39 10.09 -21.01 10.42
N GLU A 40 8.93 -20.41 10.13
CA GLU A 40 7.96 -20.95 9.18
C GLU A 40 8.29 -20.61 7.72
N VAL A 41 8.84 -19.42 7.47
CA VAL A 41 9.18 -18.92 6.13
C VAL A 41 10.59 -18.34 6.09
N PRO A 42 11.62 -19.20 6.09
CA PRO A 42 13.01 -18.75 6.01
C PRO A 42 13.25 -17.85 4.79
N GLY A 43 13.92 -16.71 5.01
CA GLY A 43 14.26 -15.75 3.97
C GLY A 43 13.20 -14.69 3.66
N LEU A 44 11.97 -14.81 4.20
CA LEU A 44 10.93 -13.81 4.01
C LEU A 44 11.38 -12.42 4.50
N ARG A 45 12.06 -12.36 5.65
CA ARG A 45 12.63 -11.14 6.20
C ARG A 45 13.57 -10.44 5.23
N SER A 46 14.57 -11.17 4.74
CA SER A 46 15.56 -10.65 3.79
C SER A 46 14.92 -10.18 2.48
N ALA A 47 14.06 -10.99 1.88
CA ALA A 47 13.35 -10.65 0.65
C ALA A 47 12.43 -9.43 0.83
N GLY A 48 11.69 -9.39 1.93
CA GLY A 48 10.78 -8.30 2.27
C GLY A 48 11.51 -6.96 2.50
N GLN A 49 12.63 -7.00 3.22
CA GLN A 49 13.48 -5.83 3.45
C GLN A 49 14.13 -5.34 2.14
N GLN A 50 14.64 -6.26 1.31
CA GLN A 50 15.22 -5.92 0.00
C GLN A 50 14.16 -5.30 -0.93
N PHE A 51 12.97 -5.89 -1.00
CA PHE A 51 11.89 -5.35 -1.82
C PHE A 51 11.42 -3.98 -1.31
N SER A 52 11.28 -3.81 0.01
CA SER A 52 10.99 -2.50 0.62
C SER A 52 12.06 -1.45 0.27
N GLN A 53 13.34 -1.85 0.23
CA GLN A 53 14.42 -0.98 -0.24
C GLN A 53 14.27 -0.58 -1.70
N GLN A 54 13.92 -1.50 -2.59
CA GLN A 54 13.69 -1.21 -4.00
C GLN A 54 12.48 -0.28 -4.20
N CYS A 55 11.37 -0.51 -3.49
CA CYS A 55 10.21 0.36 -3.50
C CYS A 55 10.57 1.79 -3.08
N TRP A 56 11.35 1.95 -1.99
CA TRP A 56 11.80 3.26 -1.54
C TRP A 56 12.71 3.94 -2.57
N THR A 57 13.64 3.22 -3.20
CA THR A 57 14.50 3.79 -4.25
C THR A 57 13.68 4.32 -5.43
N LEU A 58 12.68 3.55 -5.88
CA LEU A 58 11.76 3.99 -6.93
C LEU A 58 10.96 5.23 -6.49
N ALA A 59 10.44 5.21 -5.27
CA ALA A 59 9.70 6.31 -4.68
C ALA A 59 10.51 7.62 -4.66
N GLN A 60 11.78 7.57 -4.22
CA GLN A 60 12.65 8.75 -4.20
C GLN A 60 12.83 9.36 -5.60
N ARG A 61 12.93 8.53 -6.64
CA ARG A 61 13.00 9.00 -8.03
C ARG A 61 11.69 9.66 -8.47
N ILE A 62 10.55 9.08 -8.12
CA ILE A 62 9.23 9.65 -8.43
C ILE A 62 9.05 10.99 -7.72
N LEU A 63 9.40 11.09 -6.43
CA LEU A 63 9.29 12.32 -5.64
C LEU A 63 10.18 13.44 -6.20
N LEU A 64 11.40 13.11 -6.65
CA LEU A 64 12.27 14.06 -7.34
C LEU A 64 11.65 14.55 -8.66
N LEU A 65 11.09 13.64 -9.46
CA LEU A 65 10.40 13.99 -10.71
C LEU A 65 9.16 14.86 -10.45
N MET A 66 8.43 14.63 -9.35
CA MET A 66 7.32 15.47 -8.92
C MET A 66 7.80 16.89 -8.58
N GLY A 67 8.92 17.04 -7.87
CA GLY A 67 9.52 18.34 -7.59
C GLY A 67 9.88 19.11 -8.85
N HIS A 68 10.47 18.45 -9.85
CA HIS A 68 10.70 19.02 -11.17
C HIS A 68 9.40 19.40 -11.89
N GLY A 69 8.41 18.50 -11.91
CA GLY A 69 7.13 18.73 -12.58
C GLY A 69 6.34 19.90 -11.99
N LEU A 70 6.45 20.13 -10.67
CA LEU A 70 5.85 21.28 -9.98
C LEU A 70 6.70 22.55 -10.05
N ARG A 71 7.90 22.47 -10.64
CA ARG A 71 8.86 23.59 -10.76
C ARG A 71 9.20 24.22 -9.41
N LEU A 72 9.48 23.39 -8.41
CA LEU A 72 10.00 23.86 -7.13
C LEU A 72 11.42 24.41 -7.31
N ASP A 73 11.77 25.44 -6.56
CA ASP A 73 13.15 25.98 -6.53
C ASP A 73 14.17 24.91 -6.14
N ASP A 74 13.76 24.01 -5.22
CA ASP A 74 14.47 22.78 -4.90
C ASP A 74 13.65 21.55 -5.33
N PRO A 75 13.98 20.92 -6.48
CA PRO A 75 13.32 19.69 -6.94
C PRO A 75 13.44 18.52 -5.96
N SER A 76 14.46 18.53 -5.08
CA SER A 76 14.66 17.47 -4.09
C SER A 76 13.79 17.63 -2.84
N TYR A 77 13.01 18.70 -2.73
CA TYR A 77 12.21 19.02 -1.54
C TYR A 77 11.42 17.82 -0.99
N PHE A 78 10.64 17.15 -1.84
CA PHE A 78 9.87 15.99 -1.40
C PHE A 78 10.73 14.77 -1.06
N SER A 79 11.73 14.44 -1.88
CA SER A 79 12.57 13.25 -1.64
C SER A 79 13.43 13.41 -0.39
N ARG A 80 13.87 14.63 -0.06
CA ARG A 80 14.55 14.93 1.22
C ARG A 80 13.62 14.71 2.41
N LEU A 81 12.38 15.16 2.33
CA LEU A 81 11.39 14.94 3.38
C LEU A 81 10.95 13.48 3.52
N HIS A 82 11.23 12.60 2.55
CA HIS A 82 10.93 11.16 2.63
C HIS A 82 12.20 10.31 2.82
N ALA A 83 13.29 10.92 3.30
CA ALA A 83 14.54 10.21 3.53
C ALA A 83 14.39 9.12 4.61
N LYS A 84 15.08 8.00 4.41
CA LYS A 84 15.06 6.84 5.32
C LYS A 84 15.61 7.09 6.73
N SER A 85 16.39 8.16 6.90
CA SER A 85 17.25 8.35 8.07
C SER A 85 16.57 9.01 9.28
N SER A 86 15.30 9.40 9.20
CA SER A 86 14.62 9.94 10.39
C SER A 86 14.04 8.80 11.21
N ALA A 87 14.32 8.79 12.52
CA ALA A 87 13.69 7.89 13.49
C ALA A 87 12.14 7.93 13.45
N ASN A 88 11.56 8.98 12.85
CA ASN A 88 10.12 9.20 12.72
C ASN A 88 9.53 8.81 11.35
N ASN A 89 10.27 8.10 10.48
CA ASN A 89 9.73 7.68 9.18
C ASN A 89 8.88 6.41 9.34
N SER A 90 7.55 6.55 9.25
CA SER A 90 6.58 5.45 9.35
C SER A 90 6.26 4.78 8.00
N THR A 91 7.12 4.94 6.99
CA THR A 91 6.99 4.28 5.70
C THR A 91 6.83 2.77 5.90
N THR A 92 5.78 2.22 5.31
CA THR A 92 5.36 0.83 5.52
C THR A 92 5.16 0.15 4.18
N LEU A 93 5.79 -1.00 3.99
CA LEU A 93 5.44 -1.94 2.92
C LEU A 93 4.36 -2.89 3.47
N ARG A 94 3.15 -2.80 2.93
CA ARG A 94 2.02 -3.65 3.29
C ARG A 94 1.78 -4.70 2.21
N CYS A 95 2.00 -5.96 2.56
CA CYS A 95 1.65 -7.11 1.74
C CYS A 95 0.20 -7.51 2.05
N LEU A 96 -0.61 -7.71 1.01
CA LEU A 96 -2.03 -8.03 1.11
C LEU A 96 -2.33 -9.33 0.37
N PHE A 97 -3.08 -10.21 1.02
CA PHE A 97 -3.60 -11.44 0.45
C PHE A 97 -5.13 -11.44 0.52
N TYR A 98 -5.78 -11.65 -0.63
CA TYR A 98 -7.22 -11.83 -0.74
C TYR A 98 -7.49 -13.30 -1.12
N PRO A 99 -8.07 -14.11 -0.21
CA PRO A 99 -8.33 -15.51 -0.49
C PRO A 99 -9.40 -15.71 -1.58
N PRO A 100 -9.41 -16.87 -2.27
CA PRO A 100 -10.52 -17.25 -3.15
C PRO A 100 -11.86 -17.18 -2.43
N LEU A 101 -12.90 -16.77 -3.16
CA LEU A 101 -14.26 -16.65 -2.66
C LEU A 101 -15.13 -17.76 -3.25
N ASN A 102 -15.62 -18.64 -2.38
CA ASN A 102 -16.42 -19.81 -2.76
C ASN A 102 -17.94 -19.58 -2.66
N HIS A 103 -18.39 -18.41 -2.19
CA HIS A 103 -19.81 -18.11 -2.00
C HIS A 103 -20.28 -17.00 -2.94
N ASP A 104 -21.51 -17.15 -3.42
CA ASP A 104 -22.24 -16.08 -4.08
C ASP A 104 -22.76 -15.09 -3.05
N SER A 105 -22.64 -13.80 -3.37
CA SER A 105 -23.21 -12.63 -2.68
C SER A 105 -22.53 -12.12 -1.40
N VAL A 106 -21.49 -11.30 -1.58
CA VAL A 106 -21.28 -10.13 -0.69
C VAL A 106 -21.86 -8.91 -1.41
N ALA A 107 -22.86 -8.27 -0.81
CA ALA A 107 -23.48 -7.07 -1.37
C ALA A 107 -22.44 -5.94 -1.51
N GLN A 108 -22.23 -5.45 -2.73
CA GLN A 108 -21.37 -4.29 -2.97
C GLN A 108 -22.18 -3.03 -3.26
N SER A 109 -21.70 -1.91 -2.72
CA SER A 109 -22.19 -0.59 -3.12
C SER A 109 -21.83 -0.30 -4.59
N ARG A 110 -22.85 -0.04 -5.41
CA ARG A 110 -22.76 0.33 -6.84
C ARG A 110 -22.40 1.80 -7.08
N ARG A 111 -21.30 2.30 -6.51
CA ARG A 111 -20.74 3.56 -7.02
C ARG A 111 -20.04 3.30 -8.35
N SER A 112 -20.18 4.21 -9.31
CA SER A 112 -19.41 4.20 -10.55
C SER A 112 -17.91 4.30 -10.20
N VAL A 113 -17.11 3.36 -10.70
CA VAL A 113 -15.66 3.29 -10.49
C VAL A 113 -15.00 3.14 -11.85
N CYS A 114 -13.90 3.86 -12.09
CA CYS A 114 -13.04 3.61 -13.24
C CYS A 114 -12.13 2.40 -12.94
N PRO A 115 -12.14 1.32 -13.74
CA PRO A 115 -11.27 0.17 -13.52
C PRO A 115 -9.79 0.52 -13.70
N ALA A 116 -8.96 0.12 -12.75
CA ALA A 116 -7.50 0.12 -12.89
C ALA A 116 -7.03 -1.29 -13.30
N THR A 117 -7.20 -1.63 -14.57
CA THR A 117 -6.82 -2.95 -15.12
C THR A 117 -5.31 -3.16 -14.95
N PRO A 118 -4.86 -4.26 -14.31
CA PRO A 118 -3.43 -4.52 -14.15
C PRO A 118 -2.72 -4.64 -15.49
N VAL A 119 -1.61 -3.93 -15.64
CA VAL A 119 -0.71 -4.04 -16.81
C VAL A 119 0.59 -4.69 -16.35
N SER A 120 0.98 -5.79 -17.03
CA SER A 120 2.20 -6.52 -16.68
C SER A 120 3.44 -5.61 -16.75
N GLY A 121 4.34 -5.74 -15.78
CA GLY A 121 5.58 -4.95 -15.70
C GLY A 121 5.39 -3.49 -15.25
N THR A 122 4.20 -3.10 -14.79
CA THR A 122 3.92 -1.75 -14.31
C THR A 122 3.64 -1.69 -12.82
N VAL A 123 3.81 -0.51 -12.23
CA VAL A 123 3.37 -0.20 -10.87
C VAL A 123 2.32 0.89 -10.92
N LEU A 124 1.27 0.76 -10.10
CA LEU A 124 0.28 1.80 -9.90
C LEU A 124 0.77 2.77 -8.82
N VAL A 125 0.76 4.06 -9.10
CA VAL A 125 1.14 5.11 -8.15
C VAL A 125 -0.05 6.04 -7.94
N ASN A 126 -0.40 6.28 -6.68
CA ASN A 126 -1.45 7.25 -6.32
C ASN A 126 -0.87 8.33 -5.41
N ILE A 127 -1.49 9.51 -5.46
CA ILE A 127 -1.21 10.61 -4.53
C ILE A 127 -1.97 10.34 -3.24
N GLY A 128 -1.33 10.60 -2.09
CA GLY A 128 -1.96 10.57 -0.77
C GLY A 128 -2.37 11.97 -0.30
N ASP A 129 -3.25 12.03 0.70
CA ASP A 129 -3.85 13.28 1.17
C ASP A 129 -2.84 14.33 1.65
N VAL A 130 -1.74 13.90 2.29
CA VAL A 130 -0.66 14.80 2.73
C VAL A 130 0.00 15.49 1.54
N MET A 131 0.29 14.74 0.46
CA MET A 131 0.89 15.29 -0.75
C MET A 131 -0.08 16.22 -1.49
N ALA A 132 -1.37 15.87 -1.54
CA ALA A 132 -2.39 16.75 -2.09
C ALA A 132 -2.42 18.10 -1.35
N ARG A 133 -2.44 18.06 -0.02
CA ARG A 133 -2.37 19.27 0.83
C ARG A 133 -1.09 20.08 0.62
N TRP A 134 0.08 19.42 0.59
CA TRP A 134 1.37 20.10 0.37
C TRP A 134 1.45 20.81 -0.98
N THR A 135 0.77 20.29 -1.98
CA THR A 135 0.74 20.88 -3.33
C THR A 135 -0.42 21.84 -3.53
N ALA A 136 -1.15 22.20 -2.46
CA ALA A 136 -2.37 23.00 -2.51
C ALA A 136 -3.37 22.46 -3.56
N ASP A 137 -3.59 21.15 -3.52
CA ASP A 137 -4.49 20.39 -4.41
C ASP A 137 -4.15 20.46 -5.91
N LYS A 138 -2.92 20.86 -6.28
CA LYS A 138 -2.42 20.67 -7.66
C LYS A 138 -2.29 19.20 -8.02
N LEU A 139 -1.94 18.36 -7.05
CA LEU A 139 -1.97 16.90 -7.17
C LEU A 139 -3.17 16.35 -6.40
N ILE A 140 -3.98 15.51 -7.03
CA ILE A 140 -5.27 15.05 -6.47
C ILE A 140 -5.14 13.67 -5.83
N SER A 141 -5.53 13.57 -4.55
CA SER A 141 -5.72 12.28 -3.87
C SER A 141 -7.07 11.66 -4.25
N THR A 142 -7.03 10.66 -5.13
CA THR A 142 -8.23 9.99 -5.64
C THR A 142 -8.66 8.83 -4.75
N LYS A 143 -9.95 8.77 -4.40
CA LYS A 143 -10.54 7.62 -3.70
C LYS A 143 -10.46 6.37 -4.57
N HIS A 144 -9.99 5.27 -3.99
CA HIS A 144 -9.89 3.97 -4.64
C HIS A 144 -10.42 2.87 -3.70
N ARG A 145 -10.83 1.75 -4.28
CA ARG A 145 -11.27 0.56 -3.53
C ARG A 145 -10.97 -0.70 -4.31
N VAL A 146 -10.73 -1.80 -3.60
CA VAL A 146 -10.71 -3.14 -4.19
C VAL A 146 -12.14 -3.68 -4.13
N VAL A 147 -12.67 -4.06 -5.29
CA VAL A 147 -13.98 -4.70 -5.41
C VAL A 147 -13.80 -6.21 -5.57
N ILE A 148 -14.75 -6.99 -5.03
CA ILE A 148 -14.88 -8.41 -5.33
C ILE A 148 -15.19 -8.55 -6.84
N PRO A 149 -14.46 -9.41 -7.57
CA PRO A 149 -14.70 -9.64 -8.98
C PRO A 149 -16.11 -10.13 -9.32
N GLU A 150 -16.66 -9.66 -10.44
CA GLU A 150 -18.02 -10.01 -10.89
C GLU A 150 -18.13 -11.44 -11.42
N THR A 151 -17.07 -11.97 -12.02
CA THR A 151 -17.05 -13.31 -12.61
C THR A 151 -16.65 -14.36 -11.58
N GLN A 152 -17.32 -15.51 -11.56
CA GLN A 152 -16.98 -16.64 -10.69
C GLN A 152 -15.53 -17.11 -10.88
N VAL A 153 -15.03 -17.11 -12.14
CA VAL A 153 -13.65 -17.48 -12.47
C VAL A 153 -12.63 -16.61 -11.73
N ASN A 154 -12.86 -15.29 -11.66
CA ASN A 154 -11.95 -14.38 -10.95
C ASN A 154 -12.17 -14.40 -9.43
N ARG A 155 -13.38 -14.75 -8.95
CA ARG A 155 -13.63 -14.97 -7.51
C ARG A 155 -12.91 -16.21 -6.99
N ALA A 156 -12.82 -17.26 -7.79
CA ALA A 156 -12.14 -18.50 -7.44
C ALA A 156 -10.60 -18.38 -7.40
N LYS A 157 -10.04 -17.21 -7.75
CA LYS A 157 -8.60 -16.97 -7.74
C LYS A 157 -8.21 -16.13 -6.53
N ALA A 158 -7.13 -16.54 -5.88
CA ALA A 158 -6.48 -15.68 -4.89
C ALA A 158 -5.89 -14.44 -5.56
N ARG A 159 -5.88 -13.31 -4.86
CA ARG A 159 -5.23 -12.08 -5.30
C ARG A 159 -4.20 -11.64 -4.27
N MET A 160 -3.02 -11.27 -4.75
CA MET A 160 -1.94 -10.71 -3.94
C MET A 160 -1.59 -9.31 -4.42
N SER A 161 -1.17 -8.45 -3.50
CA SER A 161 -0.60 -7.14 -3.83
C SER A 161 0.35 -6.66 -2.74
N ALA A 162 1.34 -5.87 -3.11
CA ALA A 162 2.20 -5.17 -2.16
C ALA A 162 2.06 -3.66 -2.37
N CYS A 163 1.87 -2.91 -1.29
CA CYS A 163 1.68 -1.46 -1.32
C CYS A 163 2.74 -0.80 -0.44
N CYS A 164 3.56 0.08 -1.03
CA CYS A 164 4.50 0.91 -0.29
C CYS A 164 3.81 2.24 0.07
N LEU A 165 3.50 2.41 1.35
CA LEU A 165 2.91 3.62 1.91
C LEU A 165 4.05 4.52 2.35
N LEU A 166 4.35 5.54 1.55
CA LEU A 166 5.42 6.49 1.81
C LEU A 166 4.95 7.54 2.81
N HIS A 167 5.76 7.77 3.84
CA HIS A 167 5.55 8.82 4.81
C HIS A 167 6.74 9.77 4.82
N ALA A 168 6.45 11.06 4.97
CA ALA A 168 7.48 12.06 5.20
C ALA A 168 7.99 11.94 6.64
N SER A 169 9.30 12.10 6.78
CA SER A 169 10.03 12.41 8.00
C SER A 169 9.54 13.75 8.57
N GLY A 170 9.00 13.71 9.79
CA GLY A 170 8.63 14.89 10.58
C GLY A 170 9.36 14.93 11.90
#